data_AF-A0A7W6A007-F1
#
_entry.id   AF-A0A7W6A007-F1
#
_cell.length_a   1.000
_cell.length_b   1.000
_cell.length_c   1.000
_cell.angle_alpha   90.00
_cell.angle_beta   90.00
_cell.angle_gamma   90.00
#
_symmetry.space_group_name_H-M   'P 1'
#
loop_
_entity.id
_entity.type
_entity.pdbx_description
1 polymer ?
#
loop_
_entity_poly.entity_id
_entity_poly.type
_entity_poly.pdbx_seq_one_letter_code
_entity_poly.pdbx_strand_id
1 'polypeptide(L)'
;MNAFTTTLDIPAFDPISYDAAVRAATVRAQHSFFDQHVIEDDEGCFVAIDEGDYNALPQRLIDRIVHTVQGMMADDFDEANIARAASFMSVVMDPEWDADCPF
;
A
#
# COMPACT_ATOMS: atom_id res chain seq x y z
N MET A 1 -46.51 15.41 -5.79
CA MET A 1 -45.05 15.54 -5.66
C MET A 1 -44.51 14.13 -5.62
N ASN A 2 -43.95 13.64 -6.73
CA ASN A 2 -43.43 12.28 -6.81
C ASN A 2 -41.97 12.33 -6.36
N ALA A 3 -41.64 11.61 -5.29
CA ALA A 3 -40.27 11.46 -4.85
C ALA A 3 -39.50 10.71 -5.95
N PHE A 4 -38.44 11.34 -6.49
CA PHE A 4 -37.45 10.66 -7.30
C PHE A 4 -36.67 9.74 -6.38
N THR A 5 -37.05 8.47 -6.33
CA THR A 5 -36.23 7.44 -5.69
C THR A 5 -35.10 7.09 -6.65
N THR A 6 -33.95 7.73 -6.49
CA THR A 6 -32.72 7.30 -7.17
C THR A 6 -32.26 6.01 -6.52
N THR A 7 -32.39 4.89 -7.22
CA THR A 7 -31.75 3.63 -6.84
C THR A 7 -30.24 3.83 -6.99
N LEU A 8 -29.51 3.79 -5.87
CA LEU A 8 -28.05 3.71 -5.88
C LEU A 8 -27.69 2.26 -6.18
N ASP A 9 -27.16 2.00 -7.37
CA ASP A 9 -26.58 0.72 -7.71
C ASP A 9 -25.20 0.67 -7.02
N ILE A 10 -25.14 0.02 -5.87
CA ILE A 10 -23.90 -0.13 -5.11
C ILE A 10 -23.21 -1.37 -5.68
N PRO A 11 -22.01 -1.23 -6.30
CA PRO A 11 -21.28 -2.38 -6.79
C PRO A 11 -21.02 -3.36 -5.63
N ALA A 12 -21.14 -4.66 -5.93
CA ALA A 12 -20.86 -5.68 -4.93
C ALA A 12 -19.37 -5.64 -4.58
N PHE A 13 -19.05 -5.56 -3.29
CA PHE A 13 -17.67 -5.56 -2.82
C PHE A 13 -16.94 -6.83 -3.27
N ASP A 14 -15.82 -6.68 -3.98
CA ASP A 14 -14.93 -7.78 -4.35
C ASP A 14 -13.78 -7.95 -3.31
N PRO A 15 -13.90 -8.89 -2.37
CA PRO A 15 -12.86 -9.12 -1.37
C PRO A 15 -11.55 -9.64 -1.95
N ILE A 16 -11.59 -10.33 -3.11
CA ILE A 16 -10.39 -10.94 -3.71
C ILE A 16 -9.53 -9.86 -4.34
N SER A 17 -10.14 -8.95 -5.11
CA SER A 17 -9.44 -7.80 -5.68
C SER A 17 -8.90 -6.88 -4.58
N TYR A 18 -9.69 -6.65 -3.52
CA TYR A 18 -9.26 -5.84 -2.38
C TYR A 18 -8.03 -6.43 -1.68
N ASP A 19 -8.05 -7.72 -1.33
CA ASP A 19 -6.92 -8.38 -0.65
C ASP A 19 -5.66 -8.38 -1.53
N ALA A 20 -5.81 -8.63 -2.84
CA ALA A 20 -4.70 -8.56 -3.78
C ALA A 20 -4.09 -7.14 -3.83
N ALA A 21 -4.91 -6.10 -3.83
CA ALA A 21 -4.46 -4.71 -3.82
C ALA A 21 -3.75 -4.34 -2.50
N VAL A 22 -4.29 -4.74 -1.34
CA VAL A 22 -3.66 -4.51 -0.04
C VAL A 22 -2.31 -5.23 0.05
N ARG A 23 -2.21 -6.46 -0.44
CA ARG A 23 -0.95 -7.20 -0.50
C ARG A 23 0.07 -6.51 -1.39
N ALA A 24 -0.36 -6.03 -2.56
CA ALA A 24 0.51 -5.28 -3.46
C ALA A 24 1.01 -3.97 -2.82
N ALA A 25 0.11 -3.20 -2.19
CA ALA A 25 0.46 -1.98 -1.46
C ALA A 25 1.45 -2.29 -0.31
N THR A 26 1.24 -3.37 0.43
CA THR A 26 2.13 -3.77 1.54
C THR A 26 3.53 -4.13 1.05
N VAL A 27 3.64 -4.88 -0.05
CA VAL A 27 4.94 -5.23 -0.63
C VAL A 27 5.65 -3.99 -1.17
N ARG A 28 4.93 -3.09 -1.85
CA ARG A 28 5.52 -1.83 -2.36
C ARG A 28 5.98 -0.92 -1.23
N ALA A 29 5.19 -0.80 -0.16
CA ALA A 29 5.49 0.05 0.99
C ALA A 29 6.79 -0.34 1.70
N GLN A 30 7.16 -1.63 1.69
CA GLN A 30 8.46 -2.12 2.23
C GLN A 30 9.66 -1.53 1.49
N HIS A 31 9.47 -1.04 0.27
CA HIS A 31 10.52 -0.56 -0.62
C HIS A 31 10.30 0.89 -1.06
N SER A 32 9.41 1.63 -0.39
CA SER A 32 9.12 3.03 -0.71
C SER A 32 9.11 3.89 0.56
N PHE A 33 9.59 5.13 0.41
CA PHE A 33 9.41 6.19 1.41
C PHE A 33 7.98 6.75 1.37
N PHE A 34 7.31 6.59 0.22
CA PHE A 34 5.99 7.13 -0.04
C PHE A 34 4.91 6.14 0.37
N ASP A 35 3.76 6.68 0.79
CA ASP A 35 2.60 5.89 1.14
C ASP A 35 2.02 5.20 -0.11
N GLN A 36 1.48 4.01 0.11
CA GLN A 36 0.82 3.22 -0.91
C GLN A 36 -0.69 3.28 -0.67
N HIS A 37 -1.45 3.72 -1.66
CA HIS A 37 -2.89 3.85 -1.54
C HIS A 37 -3.60 2.75 -2.32
N VAL A 38 -4.58 2.11 -1.70
CA VAL A 38 -5.55 1.27 -2.39
C VAL A 38 -6.72 2.16 -2.80
N ILE A 39 -7.02 2.18 -4.09
CA ILE A 39 -8.15 2.92 -4.65
C ILE A 39 -9.19 1.95 -5.22
N GLU A 40 -10.46 2.32 -5.09
CA GLU A 40 -11.58 1.65 -5.76
C GLU A 40 -11.81 2.26 -7.15
N ASP A 41 -11.86 1.41 -8.17
CA ASP A 41 -12.13 1.84 -9.53
C ASP A 41 -13.64 2.02 -9.81
N ASP A 42 -14.01 2.45 -11.03
CA ASP A 42 -15.42 2.72 -11.37
C ASP A 42 -16.19 1.40 -11.65
N GLU A 43 -15.48 0.28 -11.70
CA GLU A 43 -15.99 -1.07 -11.95
C GLU A 43 -16.09 -1.89 -10.64
N GLY A 44 -15.72 -1.32 -9.50
CA GLY A 44 -15.75 -1.95 -8.17
C GLY A 44 -14.54 -2.86 -7.88
N CYS A 45 -13.48 -2.77 -8.68
CA CYS A 45 -12.21 -3.44 -8.43
C CYS A 45 -11.23 -2.52 -7.69
N PHE A 46 -10.18 -3.10 -7.13
CA PHE A 46 -9.20 -2.40 -6.31
C PHE A 46 -7.79 -2.49 -6.89
N VAL A 47 -7.05 -1.38 -6.80
CA VAL A 47 -5.66 -1.31 -7.25
C VAL A 47 -4.80 -0.52 -6.26
N ALA A 48 -3.54 -0.93 -6.12
CA ALA A 48 -2.55 -0.21 -5.34
C ALA A 48 -1.80 0.80 -6.22
N ILE A 49 -1.76 2.06 -5.79
CA ILE A 49 -0.96 3.13 -6.37
C ILE A 49 0.08 3.61 -5.36
N ASP A 50 1.21 4.07 -5.88
CA ASP A 50 2.28 4.67 -5.07
C ASP A 50 2.17 6.18 -5.18
N GLU A 51 2.16 6.87 -4.04
CA GLU A 51 2.14 8.33 -4.02
C GLU A 51 3.35 8.91 -4.78
N GLY A 52 4.52 8.24 -4.71
CA GLY A 52 5.74 8.65 -5.40
C GLY A 52 5.67 8.57 -6.93
N ASP A 53 4.72 7.83 -7.50
CA ASP A 53 4.48 7.79 -8.97
C ASP A 53 3.84 9.09 -9.47
N TYR A 54 3.37 9.96 -8.56
CA TYR A 54 2.68 11.20 -8.87
C TYR A 54 3.43 12.40 -8.31
N ASN A 55 3.60 13.44 -9.12
CA ASN A 55 4.15 14.71 -8.62
C ASN A 55 3.20 15.36 -7.59
N ALA A 56 1.90 15.36 -7.90
CA ALA A 56 0.83 15.69 -6.98
C ALA A 56 -0.33 14.76 -7.29
N LEU A 57 -0.82 14.03 -6.29
CA LEU A 57 -1.90 13.09 -6.48
C LEU A 57 -3.18 13.85 -6.91
N PRO A 58 -3.77 13.55 -8.08
CA PRO A 58 -4.97 14.25 -8.52
C PRO A 58 -6.13 14.03 -7.55
N GLN A 59 -6.92 15.07 -7.27
CA GLN A 59 -8.06 15.01 -6.33
C GLN A 59 -9.01 13.83 -6.63
N ARG A 60 -9.24 13.53 -7.92
CA ARG A 60 -10.07 12.40 -8.35
C ARG A 60 -9.59 11.03 -7.84
N LEU A 61 -8.29 10.86 -7.59
CA LEU A 61 -7.74 9.62 -7.04
C LEU A 61 -7.79 9.65 -5.51
N ILE A 62 -7.54 10.82 -4.90
CA ILE A 62 -7.65 11.03 -3.45
C ILE A 62 -9.04 10.64 -2.96
N ASP A 63 -10.08 11.09 -3.65
CA ASP A 63 -11.48 10.83 -3.27
C ASP A 63 -11.87 9.34 -3.36
N ARG A 64 -11.02 8.50 -3.99
CA ARG A 64 -11.23 7.06 -4.20
C ARG A 64 -10.36 6.18 -3.30
N ILE A 65 -9.54 6.78 -2.45
CA ILE A 65 -8.68 6.03 -1.53
C ILE A 65 -9.56 5.34 -0.48
N VAL A 66 -9.50 4.02 -0.45
CA VAL A 66 -10.21 3.18 0.53
C VAL A 66 -9.29 2.69 1.65
N HIS A 67 -7.99 2.58 1.36
CA HIS A 67 -6.98 2.17 2.34
C HIS A 67 -5.63 2.77 2.01
N THR A 68 -4.81 3.04 3.04
CA THR A 68 -3.45 3.53 2.89
C THR A 68 -2.51 2.67 3.73
N VAL A 69 -1.44 2.20 3.09
CA VAL A 69 -0.32 1.53 3.74
C VAL A 69 0.84 2.53 3.81
N GLN A 70 1.34 2.76 5.02
CA GLN A 70 2.44 3.71 5.22
C GLN A 70 3.73 3.23 4.57
N GLY A 71 4.47 4.15 3.93
CA GLY A 71 5.83 3.90 3.47
C GLY A 71 6.73 3.46 4.64
N MET A 72 7.51 2.41 4.43
CA MET A 72 8.33 1.80 5.50
C MET A 72 9.81 2.12 5.37
N MET A 73 10.23 2.77 4.26
CA MET A 73 11.57 3.32 4.18
C MET A 73 11.62 4.68 4.91
N ALA A 74 12.69 4.88 5.67
CA ALA A 74 12.92 6.12 6.42
C ALA A 74 13.50 7.21 5.52
N ASP A 75 12.76 8.30 5.30
CA ASP A 75 13.20 9.46 4.50
C ASP A 75 14.35 10.26 5.17
N ASP A 76 14.58 10.00 6.45
CA ASP A 76 15.58 10.63 7.29
C ASP A 76 16.71 9.65 7.64
N PHE A 77 17.96 10.11 7.44
CA PHE A 77 19.18 9.46 7.92
C PHE A 77 19.34 9.60 9.44
N ASP A 78 18.32 9.23 10.21
CA ASP A 78 18.40 9.21 11.67
C ASP A 78 18.68 7.79 12.16
N GLU A 79 19.64 7.64 13.08
CA GLU A 79 20.18 6.35 13.52
C GLU A 79 19.10 5.45 14.12
N ALA A 80 18.07 6.06 14.72
CA ALA A 80 16.89 5.37 15.26
C ALA A 80 15.96 4.82 14.16
N ASN A 81 15.83 5.51 13.03
CA ASN A 81 14.99 5.08 11.91
C ASN A 81 15.68 4.00 11.06
N ILE A 82 17.01 4.04 10.97
CA ILE A 82 17.82 2.94 10.44
C ILE A 82 17.60 1.68 11.27
N ALA A 83 17.59 1.76 12.60
CA ALA A 83 17.36 0.61 13.46
C ALA A 83 15.96 0.00 13.26
N ARG A 84 14.92 0.82 13.04
CA ARG A 84 13.57 0.35 12.72
C ARG A 84 13.52 -0.34 11.34
N ALA A 85 14.12 0.25 10.31
CA ALA A 85 14.20 -0.38 8.98
C ALA A 85 15.00 -1.69 9.01
N ALA A 86 16.12 -1.71 9.75
CA ALA A 86 16.96 -2.89 9.91
C ALA A 86 16.26 -4.01 10.72
N SER A 87 15.41 -3.68 11.69
CA SER A 87 14.68 -4.66 12.49
C SER A 87 13.68 -5.50 11.68
N PHE A 88 13.12 -4.95 10.59
CA PHE A 88 12.30 -5.71 9.66
C PHE A 88 13.15 -6.66 8.81
N MET A 89 14.30 -6.17 8.32
CA MET A 89 15.25 -6.96 7.52
C MET A 89 15.85 -8.13 8.33
N SER A 90 16.08 -7.95 9.63
CA SER A 90 16.66 -8.99 10.49
C SER A 90 15.71 -10.15 10.80
N VAL A 91 14.40 -10.01 10.58
CA VAL A 91 13.43 -11.11 10.75
C VAL A 91 13.49 -12.12 9.59
N VAL A 92 14.04 -11.71 8.43
CA VAL A 92 14.12 -12.56 7.22
C VAL A 92 15.51 -13.20 7.06
N MET A 93 16.52 -12.71 7.79
CA MET A 93 17.87 -13.29 7.77
C MET A 93 17.95 -14.46 8.76
N ASP A 94 17.94 -15.67 8.23
CA ASP A 94 18.16 -16.89 8.99
C ASP A 94 19.63 -16.98 9.45
N PRO A 95 19.94 -16.92 10.76
CA PRO A 95 21.32 -16.91 11.25
C PRO A 95 22.11 -18.18 10.90
N GLU A 96 21.45 -19.26 10.53
CA GLU A 96 22.08 -20.52 10.11
C GLU A 96 22.51 -20.52 8.63
N TRP A 97 22.03 -19.59 7.80
CA TRP A 97 22.47 -19.46 6.40
C TRP A 97 23.87 -18.82 6.25
N ASP A 98 24.24 -17.93 7.18
CA ASP A 98 25.54 -17.25 7.20
C ASP A 98 26.69 -18.15 7.69
N ALA A 99 26.39 -19.30 8.31
CA ALA A 99 27.41 -20.22 8.80
C ALA A 99 28.08 -21.05 7.68
N ASP A 100 27.44 -21.16 6.52
CA ASP A 100 27.86 -22.02 5.41
C ASP A 100 28.42 -21.25 4.20
N CYS A 101 28.61 -19.93 4.30
CA CYS A 101 29.19 -19.12 3.22
C CYS A 101 30.73 -19.07 3.34
N PRO A 102 31.50 -19.74 2.46
CA PRO A 102 32.96 -19.62 2.43
C PRO A 102 33.31 -18.42 1.53
N PHE A 103 33.92 -17.39 2.10
CA PHE A 103 34.61 -16.36 1.32
C PHE A 103 35.83 -16.96 0.60
#